data_AF-A0A838MYP3-F1
#
_entry.id   AF-A0A838MYP3-F1
#
_cell.length_a   1.000
_cell.length_b   1.000
_cell.length_c   1.000
_cell.angle_alpha   90.00
_cell.angle_beta   90.00
_cell.angle_gamma   90.00
#
_symmetry.space_group_name_H-M   'P 1'
#
loop_
_entity.id
_entity.type
_entity.pdbx_description
1 polymer ?
#
loop_
_entity_poly.entity_id
_entity_poly.type
_entity_poly.pdbx_seq_one_letter_code
_entity_poly.pdbx_strand_id
1 'polypeptide(L)'
;MARTLVICMFGLLCACTVSAQKKTDLEIEGLKGRVRSVRVEWARLTVEGGKLVASPRRPQRLTIYDEQGNKTESMIFKHDGSILTKSVYGKDAQGNLVTASFDGNGKLIRRTVMM
;
A
#
# COMPACT_ATOMS: atom_id res chain seq x y z
N MET A 1 -11.88 6.58 -65.31
CA MET A 1 -10.79 7.21 -64.52
C MET A 1 -11.34 7.56 -63.16
N ALA A 2 -10.72 7.02 -62.12
CA ALA A 2 -11.18 7.07 -60.74
C ALA A 2 -10.86 8.42 -60.09
N ARG A 3 -11.74 8.86 -59.17
CA ARG A 3 -11.41 9.50 -57.88
C ARG A 3 -12.70 9.78 -57.10
N THR A 4 -13.24 8.73 -56.51
CA THR A 4 -14.15 8.83 -55.37
C THR A 4 -13.35 9.43 -54.21
N LEU A 5 -13.75 10.62 -53.77
CA LEU A 5 -13.17 11.29 -52.60
C LEU A 5 -13.72 10.61 -51.33
N VAL A 6 -13.09 9.53 -50.90
CA VAL A 6 -13.32 8.96 -49.57
C VAL A 6 -12.55 9.83 -48.59
N ILE A 7 -13.20 10.89 -48.08
CA ILE A 7 -12.70 11.54 -46.86
C ILE A 7 -13.08 10.59 -45.74
N CYS A 8 -12.10 9.79 -45.32
CA CYS A 8 -12.16 8.92 -44.17
C CYS A 8 -12.72 9.69 -42.97
N MET A 9 -13.88 9.25 -42.49
CA MET A 9 -14.42 9.50 -41.17
C MET A 9 -13.48 8.86 -40.14
N PHE A 10 -12.29 9.45 -39.97
CA PHE A 10 -11.26 9.06 -39.01
C PHE A 10 -11.07 10.17 -37.96
N GLY A 11 -12.18 10.80 -37.55
CA GLY A 11 -12.27 11.43 -36.24
C GLY A 11 -12.37 10.33 -35.20
N LEU A 12 -11.27 9.60 -35.02
CA LEU A 12 -11.12 8.56 -34.03
C LEU A 12 -11.56 9.16 -32.70
N LEU A 13 -12.56 8.54 -32.09
CA LEU A 13 -12.92 8.77 -30.71
C LEU A 13 -11.67 8.59 -29.85
N CYS A 14 -10.90 9.66 -29.63
CA CYS A 14 -10.28 9.88 -28.34
C CYS A 14 -11.41 10.25 -27.36
N ALA A 15 -12.34 9.31 -27.18
CA ALA A 15 -12.96 9.15 -25.89
C ALA A 15 -11.79 8.78 -24.97
N CYS A 16 -11.12 9.80 -24.43
CA CYS A 16 -10.59 9.71 -23.09
C CYS A 16 -11.80 9.34 -22.23
N THR A 17 -12.13 8.05 -22.17
CA THR A 17 -12.74 7.51 -20.98
C THR A 17 -11.69 7.74 -19.92
N VAL A 18 -11.73 8.93 -19.31
CA VAL A 18 -11.29 9.11 -17.93
C VAL A 18 -12.21 8.18 -17.15
N SER A 19 -11.85 6.89 -17.16
CA SER A 19 -12.15 6.03 -16.05
C SER A 19 -11.52 6.74 -14.87
N ALA A 20 -12.33 7.23 -13.94
CA ALA A 20 -11.84 7.78 -12.69
C ALA A 20 -11.01 6.67 -12.03
N GLN A 21 -9.69 6.70 -12.22
CA GLN A 21 -8.83 5.65 -11.73
C GLN A 21 -8.86 5.71 -10.21
N LYS A 22 -9.26 4.60 -9.58
CA LYS A 22 -9.37 4.53 -8.13
C LYS A 22 -8.00 4.87 -7.54
N LYS A 23 -7.99 5.77 -6.56
CA LYS A 23 -6.76 6.14 -5.84
C LYS A 23 -6.09 4.89 -5.25
N THR A 24 -4.78 4.84 -5.34
CA THR A 24 -3.95 3.78 -4.76
C THR A 24 -3.88 3.95 -3.25
N ASP A 25 -3.48 2.90 -2.52
CA ASP A 25 -3.34 3.02 -1.05
C ASP A 25 -2.32 4.10 -0.66
N LEU A 26 -1.24 4.23 -1.43
CA LEU A 26 -0.20 5.25 -1.25
C LEU A 26 -0.80 6.67 -1.40
N GLU A 27 -1.62 6.89 -2.43
CA GLU A 27 -2.30 8.17 -2.66
C GLU A 27 -3.36 8.48 -1.61
N ILE A 28 -4.09 7.46 -1.15
CA ILE A 28 -5.07 7.59 -0.05
C ILE A 28 -4.36 8.00 1.24
N GLU A 29 -3.16 7.48 1.49
CA GLU A 29 -2.33 7.83 2.65
C GLU A 29 -1.54 9.14 2.48
N GLY A 30 -1.70 9.84 1.35
CA GLY A 30 -1.06 11.14 1.09
C GLY A 30 0.46 11.06 0.89
N LEU A 31 1.00 9.85 0.65
CA LEU A 31 2.40 9.65 0.34
C LEU A 31 2.67 10.18 -1.08
N LYS A 32 3.86 10.74 -1.32
CA LYS A 32 4.22 11.38 -2.58
C LYS A 32 5.38 10.66 -3.25
N GLY A 33 5.27 10.47 -4.57
CA GLY A 33 6.27 9.76 -5.36
C GLY A 33 6.26 8.25 -5.11
N ARG A 34 7.27 7.56 -5.63
CA ARG A 34 7.40 6.11 -5.48
C ARG A 34 7.85 5.77 -4.07
N VAL A 35 7.00 5.08 -3.31
CA VAL A 35 7.29 4.60 -1.95
C VAL A 35 7.15 3.09 -1.93
N ARG A 36 8.25 2.39 -1.66
CA ARG A 36 8.25 0.92 -1.51
C ARG A 36 7.80 0.48 -0.13
N SER A 37 8.14 1.26 0.90
CA SER A 37 7.81 0.92 2.29
C SER A 37 7.77 2.12 3.21
N VAL A 38 6.90 2.07 4.21
CA VAL A 38 6.89 2.99 5.36
C VAL A 38 7.16 2.21 6.63
N ARG A 39 8.14 2.65 7.41
CA ARG A 39 8.45 2.11 8.75
C ARG A 39 8.16 3.16 9.81
N VAL A 40 7.41 2.78 10.84
CA VAL A 40 7.15 3.60 12.02
C VAL A 40 7.89 2.99 13.20
N GLU A 41 8.64 3.82 13.92
CA GLU A 41 9.43 3.42 15.09
C GLU A 41 9.21 4.40 16.24
N TRP A 42 9.24 3.90 17.47
CA TRP A 42 9.07 4.71 18.67
C TRP A 42 10.33 4.68 19.52
N ALA A 43 10.66 5.82 20.13
CA ALA A 43 11.67 5.93 21.17
C ALA A 43 11.12 6.80 22.30
N ARG A 44 11.45 6.44 23.54
CA ARG A 44 11.19 7.29 24.70
C ARG A 44 12.28 8.36 24.78
N LEU A 45 11.87 9.60 25.02
CA LEU A 45 12.80 10.68 25.35
C LEU A 45 12.88 10.82 26.88
N THR A 46 14.10 10.85 27.41
CA THR A 46 14.39 11.12 28.82
C THR A 46 15.32 12.33 28.93
N VAL A 47 15.35 12.99 30.08
CA VAL A 47 16.32 14.06 30.35
C VAL A 47 17.39 13.48 31.26
N GLU A 48 18.64 13.43 30.78
CA GLU A 48 19.79 12.97 31.54
C GLU A 48 20.83 14.09 31.56
N GLY A 49 21.16 14.60 32.75
CA GLY A 49 22.10 15.72 32.90
C GLY A 49 21.68 17.00 32.15
N GLY A 50 20.37 17.25 32.03
CA GLY A 50 19.83 18.41 31.31
C GLY A 50 19.78 18.27 29.79
N LYS A 51 20.13 17.11 29.23
CA LYS A 51 20.05 16.82 27.79
C LYS A 51 18.93 15.83 27.49
N LEU A 52 18.24 16.02 26.38
CA LEU A 52 17.29 15.02 25.86
C LEU A 52 18.06 13.83 25.28
N VAL A 53 17.79 12.65 25.82
CA VAL A 53 18.36 11.38 25.38
C VAL A 53 17.23 10.49 24.88
N ALA A 54 17.39 9.93 23.68
CA ALA A 54 16.43 8.99 23.11
C ALA A 54 16.82 7.56 23.47
N SER A 55 15.84 6.76 23.90
CA SER A 55 16.01 5.31 24.00
C SER A 55 16.30 4.71 22.62
N PRO A 56 16.80 3.46 22.54
CA PRO A 56 16.80 2.71 21.31
C PRO A 56 15.42 2.73 20.65
N ARG A 57 15.38 3.00 19.35
CA ARG A 57 14.14 2.97 18.56
C ARG A 57 13.63 1.54 18.46
N ARG A 58 12.32 1.39 18.56
CA ARG A 58 11.62 0.10 18.43
C ARG A 58 10.65 0.18 17.26
N PRO A 59 10.66 -0.79 16.34
CA PRO A 59 9.69 -0.82 15.27
C PRO A 59 8.29 -1.00 15.87
N GLN A 60 7.33 -0.25 15.35
CA GLN A 60 5.91 -0.40 15.67
C GLN A 60 5.18 -0.99 14.48
N ARG A 61 5.49 -0.50 13.26
CA ARG A 61 4.81 -0.88 12.04
C ARG A 61 5.74 -0.85 10.84
N LEU A 62 5.54 -1.80 9.92
CA LEU A 62 6.07 -1.76 8.57
C LEU A 62 4.91 -1.95 7.58
N THR A 63 4.83 -1.12 6.56
CA THR A 63 3.88 -1.26 5.45
C THR A 63 4.66 -1.29 4.15
N ILE A 64 4.31 -2.21 3.26
CA ILE A 64 4.98 -2.45 1.97
C ILE A 64 3.96 -2.22 0.86
N TYR A 65 4.42 -1.58 -0.22
CA TYR A 65 3.61 -1.26 -1.39
C TYR A 65 4.23 -1.88 -2.64
N ASP A 66 3.38 -2.20 -3.63
CA ASP A 66 3.80 -2.54 -4.98
C ASP A 66 4.24 -1.31 -5.79
N GLU A 67 4.66 -1.51 -7.04
CA GLU A 67 5.10 -0.42 -7.92
C GLU A 67 3.95 0.53 -8.32
N GLN A 68 2.72 0.05 -8.23
CA GLN A 68 1.51 0.83 -8.48
C GLN A 68 1.05 1.60 -7.23
N GLY A 69 1.66 1.39 -6.07
CA GLY A 69 1.31 2.06 -4.82
C GLY A 69 0.17 1.40 -4.04
N ASN A 70 -0.20 0.16 -4.34
CA ASN A 70 -1.13 -0.61 -3.51
C ASN A 70 -0.39 -1.31 -2.38
N LYS A 71 -1.01 -1.42 -1.21
CA LYS A 71 -0.44 -2.18 -0.09
C LYS A 71 -0.41 -3.65 -0.45
N THR A 72 0.72 -4.28 -0.18
CA THR A 72 0.91 -5.73 -0.36
C THR A 72 1.06 -6.43 0.98
N GLU A 73 1.74 -5.80 1.93
CA GLU A 73 1.93 -6.35 3.27
C GLU A 73 1.93 -5.28 4.35
N SER A 74 1.54 -5.66 5.57
CA SER A 74 1.83 -4.90 6.77
C SER A 74 2.23 -5.80 7.94
N MET A 75 3.10 -5.28 8.81
CA MET A 75 3.55 -5.94 10.02
C MET A 75 3.36 -5.01 11.19
N ILE A 76 2.83 -5.53 12.29
CA ILE A 76 2.75 -4.86 13.58
C ILE A 76 3.71 -5.58 14.51
N PHE A 77 4.52 -4.83 15.24
CA PHE A 77 5.56 -5.35 16.12
C PHE A 77 5.16 -5.19 17.59
N LYS A 78 5.59 -6.14 18.41
CA LYS A 78 5.55 -6.04 19.88
C LYS A 78 6.67 -5.12 20.37
N HIS A 79 6.62 -4.77 21.65
CA HIS A 79 7.64 -3.92 22.29
C HIS A 79 9.06 -4.53 22.24
N ASP A 80 9.17 -5.86 22.28
CA ASP A 80 10.45 -6.58 22.15
C ASP A 80 11.01 -6.61 20.71
N GLY A 81 10.26 -6.10 19.74
CA GLY A 81 10.61 -6.09 18.32
C GLY A 81 10.20 -7.34 17.55
N SER A 82 9.60 -8.34 18.20
CA SER A 82 9.02 -9.50 17.52
C SER A 82 7.72 -9.14 16.79
N ILE A 83 7.35 -9.92 15.77
CA ILE A 83 6.11 -9.69 15.03
C ILE A 83 4.92 -10.06 15.91
N LEU A 84 3.97 -9.14 16.05
CA LEU A 84 2.66 -9.41 16.65
C LEU A 84 1.70 -10.00 15.61
N THR A 85 1.64 -9.36 14.44
CA THR A 85 0.74 -9.75 13.35
C THR A 85 1.35 -9.35 12.02
N LYS A 86 1.23 -10.24 11.03
CA LYS A 86 1.50 -9.94 9.62
C LYS A 86 0.19 -10.00 8.85
N SER A 87 -0.10 -9.01 8.02
CA SER A 87 -1.21 -9.02 7.07
C SER A 87 -0.68 -8.95 5.64
N VAL A 88 -1.25 -9.76 4.75
CA VAL A 88 -0.98 -9.77 3.32
C VAL A 88 -2.27 -9.38 2.60
N TYR A 89 -2.14 -8.48 1.64
CA TYR A 89 -3.24 -7.91 0.87
C TYR A 89 -3.11 -8.30 -0.59
N GLY A 90 -4.24 -8.60 -1.22
CA GLY A 90 -4.30 -8.92 -2.65
C GLY A 90 -5.73 -8.80 -3.17
N LYS A 91 -5.92 -9.20 -4.43
CA LYS A 91 -7.25 -9.24 -5.05
C LYS A 91 -7.58 -10.66 -5.52
N ASP A 92 -8.84 -11.05 -5.42
CA ASP A 92 -9.32 -12.28 -6.06
C ASP A 92 -9.59 -12.06 -7.56
N ALA A 93 -10.03 -13.11 -8.25
CA ALA A 93 -10.32 -13.06 -9.69
C ALA A 93 -11.48 -12.12 -10.05
N GLN A 94 -12.31 -11.75 -9.07
CA GLN A 94 -13.42 -10.82 -9.22
C GLN A 94 -13.02 -9.38 -8.88
N GLY A 95 -11.77 -9.16 -8.42
CA GLY A 95 -11.23 -7.86 -8.05
C GLY A 95 -11.50 -7.43 -6.60
N ASN A 96 -12.12 -8.30 -5.79
CA ASN A 96 -12.42 -8.05 -4.39
C ASN A 96 -11.14 -8.04 -3.56
N LEU A 97 -11.09 -7.22 -2.50
CA LEU A 97 -9.92 -7.17 -1.62
C LEU A 97 -9.88 -8.42 -0.74
N VAL A 98 -8.78 -9.16 -0.81
CA VAL A 98 -8.49 -10.30 0.06
C VAL A 98 -7.41 -9.88 1.06
N THR A 99 -7.69 -10.08 2.34
CA THR A 99 -6.71 -9.91 3.42
C THR A 99 -6.52 -11.22 4.15
N ALA A 100 -5.27 -11.67 4.28
CA ALA A 100 -4.87 -12.78 5.13
C ALA A 100 -4.00 -12.25 6.27
N SER A 101 -4.37 -12.53 7.51
CA SER A 101 -3.62 -12.14 8.70
C SER A 101 -3.06 -13.37 9.40
N PHE A 102 -1.83 -13.25 9.87
CA PHE A 102 -1.06 -14.28 10.54
C PHE A 102 -0.56 -13.77 11.88
N ASP A 103 -0.43 -14.66 12.86
CA ASP A 103 0.26 -14.34 14.11
C ASP A 103 1.79 -14.22 13.92
N GLY A 104 2.50 -13.89 14.99
CA GLY A 104 3.97 -13.76 14.99
C GLY A 104 4.73 -15.04 14.64
N ASN A 105 4.09 -16.21 14.70
CA ASN A 105 4.67 -17.50 14.33
C ASN A 105 4.30 -17.93 12.91
N GLY A 106 3.55 -17.10 12.17
CA GLY A 106 3.12 -17.37 10.82
C GLY A 106 1.86 -18.24 10.72
N LYS A 107 1.14 -18.50 11.82
CA LYS A 107 -0.14 -19.21 11.77
C LYS A 107 -1.23 -18.26 11.26
N LEU A 108 -2.00 -18.71 10.27
CA LEU A 108 -3.15 -17.95 9.77
C LEU A 108 -4.18 -17.78 10.91
N ILE A 109 -4.49 -16.53 11.24
CA ILE A 109 -5.49 -16.18 12.25
C ILE A 109 -6.82 -15.79 11.60
N ARG A 110 -6.78 -15.15 10.42
CA ARG A 110 -7.98 -14.65 9.75
C ARG A 110 -7.75 -14.50 8.26
N ARG A 111 -8.76 -14.84 7.47
CA ARG A 111 -8.88 -14.46 6.07
C ARG A 111 -10.20 -13.71 5.86
N THR A 112 -10.19 -12.64 5.10
CA THR A 112 -11.40 -11.85 4.81
C THR A 112 -11.39 -11.43 3.35
N VAL A 113 -12.55 -11.50 2.72
CA VAL A 113 -12.81 -11.02 1.37
C VAL A 113 -13.82 -9.88 1.49
N MET A 114 -13.47 -8.71 0.97
CA MET A 114 -14.35 -7.53 0.95
C MET A 114 -14.82 -7.32 -0.49
N MET A 115 -16.11 -7.60 -0.70
CA MET A 115 -16.83 -7.47 -1.97
C MET A 115 -17.27 -6.02 -2.20
#